data_AF-A0A3D2J401-F1
#
_entry.id   AF-A0A3D2J401-F1
#
_cell.length_a   1.000
_cell.length_b   1.000
_cell.length_c   1.000
_cell.angle_alpha   90.00
_cell.angle_beta   90.00
_cell.angle_gamma   90.00
#
_symmetry.space_group_name_H-M   'P 1'
#
loop_
_entity.id
_entity.type
_entity.pdbx_description
1 polymer ?
#
loop_
_entity_poly.entity_id
_entity_poly.type
_entity_poly.pdbx_seq_one_letter_code
_entity_poly.pdbx_strand_id
1 'polypeptide(L)'
;MSSRPPKSFASLFWDVLRLSARSLWHSNVNPARVIVERQRALSILGLPPNATRQQIKKRYRDLAKRHHPDMGGNQQQMQRIVAAYEYLMKG
;
A
#
# COMPACT_ATOMS: atom_id res chain seq x y z
N MET A 1 -13.55 -31.53 -16.68
CA MET A 1 -12.27 -30.94 -16.24
C MET A 1 -12.52 -29.45 -15.97
N SER A 2 -12.77 -29.07 -14.72
CA SER A 2 -13.17 -27.68 -14.40
C SER A 2 -11.94 -26.77 -14.26
N SER A 3 -11.68 -25.96 -15.28
CA SER A 3 -10.77 -24.82 -15.21
C SER A 3 -11.41 -23.73 -14.32
N ARG A 4 -10.91 -23.58 -13.09
CA ARG A 4 -11.25 -22.45 -12.23
C ARG A 4 -10.70 -21.17 -12.87
N PRO A 5 -11.49 -20.09 -13.01
CA PRO A 5 -10.95 -18.82 -13.48
C PRO A 5 -9.89 -18.30 -12.50
N PRO A 6 -8.80 -17.66 -12.98
CA PRO A 6 -7.81 -17.08 -12.09
C PRO A 6 -8.49 -16.00 -11.24
N LYS A 7 -8.32 -16.08 -9.91
CA LYS A 7 -8.81 -15.05 -8.97
C LYS A 7 -8.19 -13.71 -9.38
N SER A 8 -9.04 -12.81 -9.88
CA SER A 8 -8.62 -11.49 -10.35
C SER A 8 -8.14 -10.64 -9.18
N PHE A 9 -7.07 -9.89 -9.40
CA PHE A 9 -6.44 -8.97 -8.44
C PHE A 9 -7.42 -8.06 -7.71
N ALA A 10 -8.59 -7.77 -8.28
CA ALA A 10 -9.59 -6.87 -7.71
C ALA A 10 -10.46 -7.49 -6.60
N SER A 11 -10.60 -8.82 -6.53
CA SER A 11 -11.47 -9.45 -5.52
C SER A 11 -10.77 -9.63 -4.16
N LEU A 12 -9.43 -9.63 -4.13
CA LEU A 12 -8.62 -9.58 -2.90
C LEU A 12 -8.40 -8.15 -2.37
N PHE A 13 -8.72 -7.15 -3.20
CA PHE A 13 -8.54 -5.74 -2.87
C PHE A 13 -9.63 -5.21 -1.94
N TRP A 14 -10.80 -5.84 -1.85
CA TRP A 14 -11.89 -5.41 -0.95
C TRP A 14 -11.85 -6.08 0.44
N ASP A 15 -11.30 -7.28 0.55
CA ASP A 15 -11.22 -7.99 1.84
C ASP A 15 -10.18 -7.38 2.79
N VAL A 16 -9.05 -6.91 2.26
CA VAL A 16 -8.01 -6.23 3.07
C VAL A 16 -8.35 -4.76 3.33
N LEU A 17 -9.13 -4.11 2.46
CA LEU A 17 -9.59 -2.72 2.66
C LEU A 17 -10.60 -2.58 3.81
N ARG A 18 -11.34 -3.65 4.13
CA ARG A 18 -12.40 -3.64 5.15
C ARG A 18 -11.86 -3.63 6.59
N LEU A 19 -10.54 -3.75 6.79
CA LEU A 19 -9.91 -3.83 8.12
C LEU A 19 -9.23 -2.53 8.60
N SER A 20 -9.25 -1.44 7.84
CA SER A 20 -8.62 -0.18 8.30
C SER A 20 -9.31 1.10 7.82
N ALA A 21 -10.64 1.10 7.73
CA ALA A 21 -11.41 2.35 7.69
C ALA A 21 -11.55 2.94 9.11
N ARG A 22 -10.45 3.29 9.77
CA ARG A 22 -10.53 3.91 11.11
C ARG A 22 -9.29 4.71 11.53
N SER A 23 -8.83 5.62 10.70
CA SER A 23 -8.16 6.84 11.19
C SER A 23 -7.99 7.83 10.05
N LEU A 24 -9.11 8.44 9.69
CA LEU A 24 -9.08 9.76 9.07
C LEU A 24 -8.49 10.73 10.11
N TRP A 25 -7.33 11.32 9.84
CA TRP A 25 -6.79 12.44 10.61
C TRP A 25 -6.75 13.70 9.74
N HIS A 26 -7.28 14.79 10.32
CA HIS A 26 -7.27 16.18 9.86
C HIS A 26 -6.05 16.95 10.43
N SER A 27 -5.72 18.09 9.78
CA SER A 27 -5.22 19.37 10.34
C SER A 27 -3.74 19.81 10.16
N ASN A 28 -3.62 21.09 9.76
CA ASN A 28 -2.50 22.04 9.64
C ASN A 28 -1.12 21.52 9.15
N VAL A 29 -0.88 21.60 7.83
CA VAL A 29 0.32 21.07 7.18
C VAL A 29 1.49 22.07 7.15
N ASN A 30 2.56 21.76 7.87
CA ASN A 30 3.87 22.35 7.61
C ASN A 30 4.48 21.68 6.35
N PRO A 31 4.83 22.43 5.29
CA PRO A 31 5.33 21.86 4.02
C PRO A 31 6.63 21.05 4.18
N ALA A 32 7.45 21.34 5.19
CA ALA A 32 8.65 20.53 5.45
C ALA A 32 8.30 19.12 5.94
N ARG A 33 7.21 18.97 6.72
CA ARG A 33 6.77 17.66 7.23
C ARG A 33 6.24 16.77 6.11
N VAL A 34 5.51 17.31 5.14
CA VAL A 34 4.94 16.49 4.05
C VAL A 34 6.02 15.89 3.15
N ILE A 35 7.14 16.58 2.93
CA ILE A 35 8.26 16.05 2.13
C ILE A 35 8.91 14.86 2.84
N VAL A 36 9.17 14.99 4.15
CA VAL A 36 9.78 13.93 4.97
C VAL A 36 8.87 12.71 5.07
N GLU A 37 7.57 12.92 5.33
CA GLU A 37 6.59 11.83 5.41
C GLU A 37 6.41 11.11 4.06
N ARG A 38 6.42 11.85 2.95
CA ARG A 38 6.42 11.25 1.60
C ARG A 38 7.65 10.39 1.36
N GLN A 39 8.84 10.87 1.75
CA GLN A 39 10.08 10.10 1.62
C GLN A 39 10.06 8.84 2.49
N ARG A 40 9.53 8.92 3.71
CA ARG A 40 9.34 7.75 4.59
C ARG A 40 8.41 6.72 3.95
N ALA A 41 7.27 7.16 3.42
CA ALA A 41 6.35 6.27 2.72
C ALA A 41 6.99 5.61 1.48
N LEU A 42 7.76 6.35 0.69
CA LEU A 42 8.51 5.78 -0.43
C LEU A 42 9.58 4.79 0.03
N SER A 43 10.25 5.08 1.14
CA SER A 43 11.26 4.19 1.72
C SER A 43 10.66 2.87 2.20
N ILE A 44 9.45 2.89 2.78
CA ILE A 44 8.70 1.69 3.17
C ILE A 44 8.40 0.79 1.95
N LEU A 45 8.11 1.40 0.80
CA LEU A 45 7.91 0.68 -0.47
C LEU A 45 9.24 0.31 -1.17
N GLY A 46 10.39 0.70 -0.60
CA GLY A 46 11.70 0.51 -1.20
C GLY A 46 11.83 1.23 -2.54
N LEU A 47 11.31 2.45 -2.63
CA LEU A 47 11.29 3.29 -3.81
C LEU A 47 12.12 4.57 -3.61
N PRO A 48 12.74 5.10 -4.67
CA PRO A 48 13.47 6.35 -4.60
C PRO A 48 12.52 7.55 -4.43
N PRO A 49 13.00 8.70 -3.93
CA PRO A 49 12.20 9.90 -3.70
C PRO A 49 11.55 10.47 -4.97
N ASN A 50 12.10 10.15 -6.15
CA ASN A 50 11.59 10.56 -7.46
C ASN A 50 10.66 9.51 -8.10
N ALA A 51 10.23 8.48 -7.37
CA ALA A 51 9.39 7.43 -7.92
C ALA A 51 8.06 7.96 -8.45
N THR A 52 7.66 7.47 -9.62
CA THR A 52 6.39 7.84 -10.25
C THR A 52 5.22 7.09 -9.64
N ARG A 53 3.99 7.63 -9.80
CA ARG A 53 2.76 6.96 -9.37
C ARG A 53 2.62 5.54 -9.95
N GLN A 54 3.10 5.31 -11.17
CA GLN A 54 3.10 3.99 -11.79
C GLN A 54 4.07 3.03 -11.10
N GLN A 55 5.28 3.49 -10.75
CA GLN A 55 6.26 2.70 -10.01
C GLN A 55 5.76 2.36 -8.60
N ILE A 56 5.11 3.32 -7.93
CA ILE A 56 4.46 3.12 -6.62
C ILE A 56 3.42 2.00 -6.70
N LYS A 57 2.49 2.07 -7.67
CA LYS A 57 1.48 1.03 -7.89
C LYS A 57 2.10 -0.33 -8.19
N LYS A 58 3.14 -0.38 -9.02
CA LYS A 58 3.84 -1.63 -9.37
C LYS A 58 4.48 -2.27 -8.13
N ARG A 59 5.26 -1.51 -7.37
CA ARG A 59 5.94 -2.01 -6.16
C ARG A 59 4.98 -2.41 -5.07
N TYR A 60 3.89 -1.66 -4.89
CA TYR A 60 2.81 -2.05 -3.98
C TYR A 60 2.26 -3.43 -4.32
N ARG A 61 1.94 -3.69 -5.60
CA ARG A 61 1.43 -5.00 -6.05
C ARG A 61 2.43 -6.14 -5.79
N ASP A 62 3.71 -5.89 -6.02
CA ASP A 62 4.76 -6.87 -5.80
C ASP A 62 4.92 -7.20 -4.31
N LEU A 63 4.94 -6.17 -3.45
CA LEU A 63 5.04 -6.33 -1.99
C LEU A 63 3.78 -6.96 -1.39
N ALA A 64 2.60 -6.56 -1.86
CA ALA A 64 1.32 -7.11 -1.40
C ALA A 64 1.21 -8.61 -1.69
N LYS A 65 1.67 -9.08 -2.86
CA LYS A 65 1.76 -10.51 -3.17
C LYS A 65 2.72 -11.25 -2.25
N ARG A 66 3.86 -10.65 -1.94
CA ARG A 66 4.91 -11.28 -1.11
C ARG A 66 4.53 -11.35 0.36
N HIS A 67 3.86 -10.33 0.89
CA HIS A 67 3.54 -10.21 2.31
C HIS A 67 2.06 -10.49 2.64
N HIS A 68 1.32 -11.10 1.70
CA HIS A 68 -0.09 -11.40 1.92
C HIS A 68 -0.28 -12.40 3.09
N PRO A 69 -1.15 -12.11 4.07
CA PRO A 69 -1.35 -13.01 5.21
C PRO A 69 -1.84 -14.41 4.80
N ASP A 70 -2.72 -14.50 3.81
CA ASP A 70 -3.19 -15.80 3.28
C ASP A 70 -2.09 -16.66 2.65
N MET A 71 -0.94 -16.07 2.30
CA MET A 71 0.23 -16.78 1.78
C MET A 71 1.31 -16.99 2.85
N GLY A 72 0.97 -16.83 4.13
CA GLY A 72 1.91 -16.91 5.25
C GLY A 72 2.73 -15.64 5.47
N GLY A 73 2.31 -14.51 4.87
CA GLY A 73 2.95 -13.22 5.04
C GLY A 73 2.62 -12.53 6.37
N ASN A 74 3.42 -11.53 6.73
CA ASN A 74 3.24 -10.80 7.99
C ASN A 74 2.22 -9.67 7.84
N GLN A 75 1.13 -9.76 8.61
CA GLN A 75 0.05 -8.76 8.62
C GLN A 75 0.54 -7.35 8.98
N GLN A 76 1.48 -7.21 9.92
CA GLN A 76 2.02 -5.90 10.31
C GLN A 76 2.84 -5.27 9.18
N GLN A 77 3.59 -6.07 8.42
CA GLN A 77 4.32 -5.57 7.25
C GLN A 77 3.36 -5.13 6.16
N MET A 78 2.30 -5.92 5.92
CA MET A 78 1.25 -5.57 4.96
C MET A 78 0.56 -4.25 5.35
N GLN A 79 0.22 -4.06 6.62
CA GLN A 79 -0.36 -2.80 7.12
C GLN A 79 0.54 -1.59 6.85
N ARG A 80 1.86 -1.71 7.08
CA ARG A 80 2.82 -0.63 6.79
C ARG A 80 2.89 -0.31 5.28
N ILE A 81 2.88 -1.34 4.44
CA ILE A 81 2.91 -1.20 2.98
C ILE A 81 1.64 -0.50 2.48
N VAL A 82 0.47 -0.89 3.00
CA VAL A 82 -0.83 -0.28 2.66
C VAL A 82 -0.87 1.19 3.10
N ALA A 83 -0.51 1.48 4.35
CA ALA A 83 -0.50 2.85 4.87
C ALA A 83 0.41 3.79 4.06
N ALA A 84 1.61 3.31 3.68
CA ALA A 84 2.53 4.05 2.83
C ALA A 84 1.95 4.30 1.42
N TYR A 85 1.33 3.29 0.82
CA TYR A 85 0.69 3.41 -0.49
C TYR A 85 -0.48 4.42 -0.47
N GLU A 86 -1.34 4.33 0.54
CA GLU A 86 -2.46 5.26 0.72
C GLU A 86 -1.97 6.70 0.88
N TYR A 87 -0.96 6.92 1.73
CA TYR A 87 -0.37 8.25 1.92
C TYR A 87 0.14 8.84 0.60
N LEU A 88 0.79 8.03 -0.23
CA LEU A 88 1.33 8.46 -1.52
C LEU A 88 0.26 8.67 -2.61
N MET A 89 -0.92 8.07 -2.45
CA MET A 89 -2.02 8.13 -3.41
C MET A 89 -3.10 9.15 -3.02
N LYS A 90 -3.11 9.63 -1.77
CA LYS A 90 -4.06 10.62 -1.23
C LYS A 90 -3.80 12.06 -1.72
N GLY A 91 -3.01 12.23 -2.78
CA GLY A 91 -2.68 13.52 -3.40
C GLY A 91 -2.84 13.55 -4.92
#